data_AF-A0A8C4LTS1-F1
#
_entry.id   AF-A0A8C4LTS1-F1
#
_cell.length_a   1.000
_cell.length_b   1.000
_cell.length_c   1.000
_cell.angle_alpha   90.00
_cell.angle_beta   90.00
_cell.angle_gamma   90.00
#
_symmetry.space_group_name_H-M   'P 1'
#
loop_
_entity.id
_entity.type
_entity.pdbx_description
1 polymer ?
#
loop_
_entity_poly.entity_id
_entity_poly.type
_entity_poly.pdbx_seq_one_letter_code
_entity_poly.pdbx_strand_id
1 'polypeptide(L)' 'MKLRWLEHSPRGPVSVSLCCPRLPPGTFGLCVELCSGDLSCPRGQKCCSNGCGHSCQTTVQDVSIR' A
#
# COMPACT_ATOMS: atom_id res chain seq x y z
N MET A 1 26.11 25.98 -4.52
CA MET A 1 26.24 25.08 -3.33
C MET A 1 25.81 23.67 -3.71
N LYS A 2 26.76 22.75 -3.95
CA LYS A 2 26.47 21.31 -4.11
C LYS A 2 26.52 20.68 -2.73
N LEU A 3 25.37 20.42 -2.12
CA LEU A 3 25.27 19.87 -0.77
C LEU A 3 25.77 18.41 -0.78
N ARG A 4 26.97 18.19 -0.23
CA ARG A 4 27.73 16.93 -0.14
C ARG A 4 27.16 15.99 0.95
N TRP A 5 25.89 15.55 0.85
CA TRP A 5 25.31 14.64 1.86
C TRP A 5 24.55 13.42 1.30
N LEU A 6 24.62 13.12 0.00
CA LEU A 6 23.85 12.02 -0.62
C LEU A 6 24.70 10.86 -1.15
N GLU A 7 25.99 10.81 -0.83
CA GLU A 7 26.89 9.74 -1.26
C GLU A 7 27.18 8.85 -0.05
N HIS A 8 26.72 7.58 -0.05
CA HIS A 8 27.14 6.43 0.80
C HIS A 8 26.14 5.76 1.76
N SER A 9 24.84 5.65 1.44
CA SER A 9 24.07 4.51 1.97
C SER A 9 24.34 3.27 1.10
N PRO A 10 24.75 2.11 1.65
CA PRO A 10 25.10 0.90 0.88
C PRO A 10 23.88 0.21 0.23
N ARG A 11 22.68 0.75 0.43
CA ARG A 11 21.44 0.31 -0.20
C ARG A 11 20.95 1.51 -1.01
N GLY A 12 20.66 1.30 -2.29
CA GLY A 12 20.20 2.32 -3.24
C GLY A 12 18.95 3.09 -2.76
N PRO A 13 18.36 3.95 -3.61
CA PRO A 13 17.16 4.68 -3.22
C PRO A 13 16.04 3.71 -2.83
N VAL A 14 15.71 3.68 -1.53
CA VAL A 14 14.61 2.87 -1.00
C VAL A 14 13.30 3.52 -1.38
N SER A 15 12.51 2.88 -2.24
CA SER A 15 11.17 3.35 -2.58
C SER A 15 10.16 2.63 -1.69
N VAL A 16 9.51 3.39 -0.80
CA VAL A 16 8.43 2.87 0.05
C VAL A 16 7.11 3.16 -0.65
N SER A 17 6.39 2.10 -1.04
CA SER A 17 5.03 2.20 -1.58
C SER A 17 4.00 1.76 -0.54
N LEU A 18 2.88 2.48 -0.47
CA LEU A 18 1.74 2.09 0.37
C LEU A 18 0.74 1.32 -0.48
N CYS A 19 0.61 0.02 -0.20
CA CYS A 19 -0.20 -0.89 -0.99
C CYS A 19 -1.26 -1.59 -0.14
N CYS A 20 -2.24 -2.19 -0.81
CA CYS A 20 -3.20 -3.09 -0.19
C CYS A 20 -2.47 -4.30 0.41
N PRO A 21 -2.87 -4.79 1.59
CA PRO A 21 -2.34 -6.02 2.13
C PRO A 21 -2.68 -7.18 1.18
N ARG A 22 -1.72 -8.08 0.98
CA ARG A 22 -1.95 -9.30 0.22
C ARG A 22 -2.86 -10.22 1.04
N LEU A 23 -3.97 -10.62 0.43
CA LEU A 23 -4.86 -11.61 1.02
C LEU A 23 -4.35 -13.03 0.72
N PRO A 24 -4.49 -13.97 1.67
CA PRO A 24 -4.21 -15.38 1.41
C PRO A 24 -5.07 -15.90 0.25
N PRO A 25 -4.56 -16.82 -0.58
CA PRO A 25 -5.34 -17.42 -1.66
C PRO A 25 -6.61 -18.10 -1.10
N GLY A 26 -7.72 -17.96 -1.82
CA GLY A 26 -9.02 -18.50 -1.39
C GLY A 26 -9.70 -17.70 -0.28
N THR A 27 -9.17 -16.53 0.10
CA THR A 27 -9.85 -15.60 0.99
C THR A 27 -10.89 -14.82 0.21
N PHE A 28 -12.15 -14.93 0.62
CA PHE A 28 -13.25 -14.14 0.09
C PHE A 28 -13.94 -13.41 1.24
N GLY A 29 -13.92 -12.09 1.19
CA GLY A 29 -14.70 -11.26 2.09
C GLY A 29 -16.18 -11.22 1.69
N LEU A 30 -16.96 -10.43 2.42
CA LEU A 30 -18.33 -10.15 2.06
C LEU A 30 -18.38 -9.46 0.69
N CYS A 31 -19.30 -9.91 -0.17
CA CYS A 31 -19.59 -9.35 -1.48
C CYS A 31 -20.36 -8.02 -1.35
N VAL A 32 -19.72 -7.03 -0.73
CA VAL A 32 -20.27 -5.69 -0.50
C VAL A 32 -19.23 -4.63 -0.85
N GLU A 33 -19.71 -3.54 -1.44
CA GLU A 33 -18.89 -2.39 -1.80
C GLU A 33 -18.92 -1.36 -0.67
N LEU A 34 -18.02 -1.50 0.31
CA LEU A 34 -17.94 -0.56 1.44
C LEU A 34 -17.20 0.73 1.07
N CYS A 35 -16.46 0.71 -0.03
CA CYS A 35 -15.74 1.86 -0.58
C CYS A 35 -15.72 1.74 -2.11
N SER A 36 -15.61 2.87 -2.81
CA SER A 36 -15.50 2.89 -4.28
C SER A 36 -14.15 3.42 -4.78
N GLY A 37 -13.24 3.76 -3.86
CA GLY A 37 -11.90 4.24 -4.15
C GLY A 37 -11.17 4.66 -2.88
N ASP A 38 -9.86 4.91 -2.99
CA ASP A 38 -9.00 5.23 -1.85
C ASP A 38 -9.48 6.46 -1.06
N LEU A 39 -10.09 7.43 -1.76
CA LEU A 39 -10.63 8.66 -1.16
C LEU A 39 -11.89 8.43 -0.33
N SER A 40 -12.58 7.30 -0.52
CA SER A 40 -13.71 6.89 0.32
C SER A 40 -13.25 6.40 1.70
N CYS A 41 -11.96 6.11 1.87
CA CYS A 41 -11.40 5.57 3.09
C CYS A 41 -10.75 6.66 3.95
N PRO A 42 -10.70 6.45 5.29
CA PRO A 42 -9.99 7.37 6.18
C PRO A 42 -8.49 7.38 5.88
N ARG A 43 -7.79 8.40 6.40
CA ARG A 43 -6.35 8.58 6.18
C ARG A 43 -5.56 7.32 6.59
N GLY A 44 -4.63 6.91 5.72
CA GLY A 44 -3.77 5.75 5.94
C GLY A 44 -4.37 4.41 5.47
N GLN A 45 -5.60 4.43 4.97
CA GLN A 45 -6.26 3.26 4.39
C GLN A 45 -6.43 3.41 2.88
N LYS A 46 -6.59 2.28 2.20
CA LYS A 46 -6.89 2.19 0.78
C LYS A 46 -8.12 1.32 0.55
N CYS A 47 -8.81 1.58 -0.54
CA CYS A 47 -9.96 0.77 -0.92
C CYS A 47 -9.45 -0.46 -1.65
N CYS A 48 -9.50 -1.61 -0.97
CA CYS A 48 -8.89 -2.84 -1.42
C CYS A 48 -9.94 -3.91 -1.67
N SER A 49 -9.76 -4.66 -2.76
CA SER A 49 -10.60 -5.82 -3.02
C SER A 49 -10.38 -6.87 -1.94
N ASN A 50 -11.47 -7.40 -1.41
CA ASN A 50 -11.48 -8.48 -0.43
C ASN A 50 -11.67 -9.86 -1.07
N GLY A 51 -11.57 -9.96 -2.40
CA GLY A 51 -11.83 -11.17 -3.17
C GLY A 51 -13.25 -11.28 -3.73
N CYS A 52 -14.21 -10.48 -3.25
CA CYS A 52 -15.54 -10.38 -3.86
C CYS A 52 -16.01 -8.93 -4.02
N GLY A 53 -15.93 -8.14 -2.95
CA GLY A 53 -16.21 -6.70 -2.95
C GLY A 53 -15.01 -5.88 -2.51
N HIS A 54 -15.24 -4.65 -2.06
CA HIS A 54 -14.21 -3.73 -1.61
C HIS A 54 -14.41 -3.28 -0.17
N SER A 55 -13.29 -3.16 0.54
CA SER A 55 -13.25 -2.68 1.92
C SER A 55 -12.03 -1.81 2.17
N CYS A 56 -12.17 -0.83 3.07
CA CYS A 56 -11.04 -0.03 3.49
C CYS A 56 -10.08 -0.88 4.31
N GLN A 57 -8.83 -0.96 3.86
CA GLN A 57 -7.77 -1.73 4.49
C GLN A 57 -6.59 -0.81 4.83
N THR A 58 -5.97 -1.07 5.98
CA THR A 58 -4.74 -0.38 6.37
C THR A 58 -3.63 -0.73 5.37
N THR A 59 -2.97 0.30 4.87
CA THR A 59 -1.88 0.12 3.91
C THR A 59 -0.66 -0.51 4.55
N VAL A 60 0.03 -1.35 3.77
CA VAL A 60 1.33 -1.91 4.15
C VAL A 60 2.45 -1.22 3.37
N GLN A 61 3.60 -1.09 4.00
CA GLN A 61 4.80 -0.55 3.37
C GLN A 61 5.46 -1.65 2.54
N ASP A 62 5.37 -1.53 1.22
CA ASP A 62 6.17 -2.30 0.28
C ASP A 62 7.51 -1.61 0.08
N VAL A 63 8.58 -2.25 0.56
CA VAL A 63 9.94 -1.72 0.50
C VAL A 63 10.60 -2.27 -0.76
N SER A 64 10.64 -1.45 -1.81
CA SER A 64 11.34 -1.78 -3.05
C SER A 64 12.75 -1.20 -3.03
N ILE A 65 13.75 -2.08 -3.11
CA ILE A 65 15.15 -1.70 -3.36
C ILE A 65 15.33 -1.65 -4.88
N ARG A 66 15.53 -0.45 -5.44
CA ARG A 66 15.91 -0.27 -6.84
C ARG A 66 17.40 0.01 -6.96
#